data_AF-A0A3M1CJL9-F1
#
_entry.id   AF-A0A3M1CJL9-F1
#
_cell.length_a   1.000
_cell.length_b   1.000
_cell.length_c   1.000
_cell.angle_alpha   90.00
_cell.angle_beta   90.00
_cell.angle_gamma   90.00
#
_symmetry.space_group_name_H-M   'P 1'
#
loop_
_entity.id
_entity.type
_entity.pdbx_description
1 polymer ?
#
loop_
_entity_poly.entity_id
_entity_poly.type
_entity_poly.pdbx_seq_one_letter_code
_entity_poly.pdbx_strand_id
1 'polypeptide(L)'
;MTFAALRNDVTDGPVTIRKLRGITDEEFAAALSAADKLIDGGCNEEAVDVLSGLALYDPFCPEVWTRIERFCRLHGDLEAAGLFASLARSLAA
;
A
#
# COMPACT_ATOMS: atom_id res chain seq x y z
N MET A 1 2.46 23.35 4.02
CA MET A 1 3.77 22.65 4.02
C MET A 1 4.78 23.57 3.32
N THR A 2 5.93 23.89 3.93
CA THR A 2 6.96 24.76 3.32
C THR A 2 8.09 23.93 2.72
N PHE A 3 8.77 24.47 1.70
CA PHE A 3 9.89 23.79 1.01
C PHE A 3 11.03 23.38 1.95
N ALA A 4 11.19 24.09 3.07
CA ALA A 4 12.17 23.78 4.11
C ALA A 4 11.81 22.52 4.93
N ALA A 5 10.53 22.22 5.14
CA ALA A 5 10.08 21.01 5.82
C ALA A 5 10.33 19.77 4.95
N LEU A 6 10.02 19.87 3.66
CA LEU A 6 10.31 18.83 2.66
C LEU A 6 11.80 18.49 2.57
N ARG A 7 12.70 19.48 2.73
CA ARG A 7 14.14 19.26 2.64
C ARG A 7 14.70 18.42 3.80
N ASN A 8 14.10 18.51 4.99
CA ASN A 8 14.49 17.67 6.13
C ASN A 8 13.90 16.25 6.00
N ASP A 9 12.75 16.08 5.36
CA ASP A 9 12.17 14.74 5.12
C ASP A 9 12.93 13.94 4.05
N VAL A 10 13.62 14.60 3.12
CA VAL A 10 14.43 13.96 2.06
C VAL A 10 15.71 13.30 2.63
N THR A 11 16.17 13.70 3.82
CA THR A 11 17.39 13.13 4.42
C THR A 11 17.16 11.82 5.18
N ASP A 12 15.91 11.46 5.48
CA ASP A 12 15.54 10.29 6.31
C ASP A 12 14.95 9.10 5.53
N GLY A 13 14.97 9.15 4.18
CA GLY A 13 14.50 8.07 3.32
C GLY A 13 13.69 8.55 2.11
N PRO A 14 13.08 7.63 1.34
CA PRO A 14 12.28 8.02 0.20
C PRO A 14 11.04 8.82 0.63
N VAL A 15 10.81 9.95 -0.04
CA VAL A 15 9.59 10.74 0.11
C VAL A 15 8.50 10.15 -0.77
N THR A 16 7.36 9.80 -0.18
CA THR A 16 6.23 9.17 -0.87
C THR A 16 5.14 10.18 -1.21
N ILE A 17 4.27 9.87 -2.17
CA ILE A 17 3.11 10.72 -2.52
C ILE A 17 2.20 10.91 -1.30
N ARG A 18 2.04 9.86 -0.47
CA ARG A 18 1.36 9.92 0.83
C ARG A 18 1.90 11.05 1.71
N LYS A 19 3.22 11.11 1.92
CA LYS A 19 3.87 12.19 2.69
C LYS A 19 3.65 13.56 2.04
N LEU A 20 3.82 13.67 0.72
CA LEU A 20 3.62 14.93 -0.02
C LEU A 20 2.19 15.47 0.09
N ARG A 21 1.21 14.57 0.15
CA ARG A 21 -0.21 14.90 0.31
C ARG A 21 -0.63 15.13 1.76
N GLY A 22 0.27 14.90 2.71
CA GLY A 22 -0.03 15.04 4.14
C GLY A 22 -1.02 13.98 4.64
N ILE A 23 -1.09 12.82 3.99
CA ILE A 23 -1.93 11.70 4.46
C ILE A 23 -1.28 11.11 5.71
N THR A 24 -2.03 11.08 6.79
CA THR A 24 -1.60 10.60 8.09
C THR A 24 -1.53 9.07 8.15
N ASP A 25 -0.87 8.56 9.19
CA ASP A 25 -0.80 7.12 9.43
C ASP A 25 -2.16 6.51 9.76
N GLU A 26 -3.01 7.25 10.46
CA GLU A 26 -4.37 6.83 10.77
C GLU A 26 -5.25 6.75 9.52
N GLU A 27 -5.19 7.75 8.64
CA GLU A 27 -5.92 7.75 7.37
C GLU A 27 -5.46 6.60 6.46
N PHE A 28 -4.15 6.35 6.40
CA PHE A 28 -3.60 5.26 5.60
C PHE A 28 -3.99 3.89 6.17
N ALA A 29 -3.93 3.71 7.49
CA ALA A 29 -4.39 2.50 8.17
C ALA A 29 -5.90 2.26 7.97
N ALA A 30 -6.71 3.32 8.00
CA ALA A 30 -8.14 3.23 7.70
C ALA A 30 -8.40 2.77 6.25
N ALA A 31 -7.62 3.26 5.28
CA ALA A 31 -7.71 2.83 3.90
C ALA A 31 -7.27 1.36 3.71
N LEU A 32 -6.23 0.91 4.40
CA LEU A 32 -5.85 -0.51 4.45
C LEU A 32 -6.99 -1.39 5.00
N SER A 33 -7.65 -0.94 6.09
CA SER A 33 -8.82 -1.63 6.65
C SER A 33 -10.02 -1.63 5.70
N ALA A 34 -10.21 -0.56 4.93
CA ALA A 34 -11.26 -0.51 3.90
C ALA A 34 -10.99 -1.52 2.78
N ALA A 35 -9.72 -1.62 2.33
CA ALA A 35 -9.32 -2.63 1.35
C ALA A 35 -9.63 -4.06 1.85
N ASP A 36 -9.31 -4.36 3.11
CA ASP A 36 -9.61 -5.68 3.70
C ASP A 36 -11.11 -6.00 3.66
N LYS A 37 -11.96 -5.03 4.01
CA LYS A 37 -13.42 -5.19 3.95
C LYS A 37 -13.94 -5.41 2.53
N LEU A 38 -13.35 -4.76 1.53
CA LEU A 38 -13.72 -4.94 0.13
C LEU A 38 -13.33 -6.34 -0.37
N ILE A 39 -12.12 -6.80 -0.03
CA ILE A 39 -11.66 -8.16 -0.31
C ILE A 39 -12.61 -9.18 0.35
N ASP A 40 -12.94 -8.99 1.63
CA ASP A 40 -13.81 -9.88 2.39
C ASP A 40 -15.24 -9.89 1.86
N GLY A 41 -15.71 -8.75 1.34
CA GLY A 41 -17.02 -8.57 0.74
C GLY A 41 -17.13 -9.07 -0.72
N GLY A 42 -16.01 -9.46 -1.34
CA GLY A 42 -15.98 -9.85 -2.77
C GLY A 42 -16.16 -8.67 -3.74
N CYS A 43 -15.96 -7.44 -3.29
CA CYS A 43 -15.98 -6.22 -4.10
C CYS A 43 -14.65 -6.07 -4.83
N ASN A 44 -14.45 -6.91 -5.85
CA ASN A 44 -13.13 -7.12 -6.45
C ASN A 44 -12.60 -5.90 -7.21
N GLU A 45 -13.44 -5.22 -7.98
CA GLU A 45 -13.03 -4.04 -8.75
C GLU A 45 -12.63 -2.91 -7.79
N GLU A 46 -13.45 -2.65 -6.77
CA GLU A 46 -13.18 -1.63 -5.76
C GLU A 46 -11.95 -1.98 -4.91
N ALA A 47 -11.75 -3.25 -4.58
CA ALA A 47 -10.55 -3.71 -3.88
C ALA A 47 -9.29 -3.43 -4.72
N VAL A 48 -9.32 -3.71 -6.01
CA VAL A 48 -8.20 -3.44 -6.93
C VAL A 48 -7.92 -1.94 -7.01
N ASP A 49 -8.94 -1.10 -7.16
CA ASP A 49 -8.79 0.35 -7.23
C ASP A 49 -8.14 0.92 -5.96
N VAL A 50 -8.63 0.50 -4.78
CA VAL A 50 -8.10 0.95 -3.50
C VAL A 50 -6.65 0.47 -3.31
N LEU A 51 -6.36 -0.81 -3.57
CA LEU A 51 -5.02 -1.36 -3.43
C LEU A 51 -4.01 -0.71 -4.39
N SER A 52 -4.43 -0.44 -5.63
CA SER A 52 -3.60 0.26 -6.63
C SER A 52 -3.30 1.68 -6.19
N GLY A 53 -4.29 2.38 -5.63
CA GLY A 53 -4.11 3.69 -5.03
C GLY A 53 -3.12 3.66 -3.86
N LEU A 54 -3.27 2.72 -2.94
CA LEU A 54 -2.35 2.57 -1.80
C LEU A 54 -0.91 2.30 -2.24
N ALA A 55 -0.71 1.42 -3.22
CA ALA A 55 0.60 1.10 -3.77
C ALA A 55 1.25 2.29 -4.49
N LEU A 56 0.45 3.10 -5.20
CA LEU A 56 0.91 4.33 -5.83
C LEU A 56 1.31 5.38 -4.78
N TYR A 57 0.52 5.52 -3.72
CA TYR A 57 0.73 6.56 -2.72
C TYR A 57 1.90 6.25 -1.79
N ASP A 58 2.09 4.98 -1.47
CA ASP A 58 3.18 4.51 -0.61
C ASP A 58 3.68 3.11 -1.04
N PRO A 59 4.57 3.03 -2.05
CA PRO A 59 5.09 1.75 -2.53
C PRO A 59 6.04 1.06 -1.56
N PHE A 60 6.47 1.73 -0.49
CA PHE A 60 7.40 1.18 0.49
C PHE A 60 6.69 0.56 1.69
N CYS A 61 5.35 0.59 1.73
CA CYS A 61 4.55 0.01 2.79
C CYS A 61 4.31 -1.50 2.56
N PRO A 62 4.95 -2.41 3.33
CA PRO A 62 4.82 -3.87 3.14
C PRO A 62 3.38 -4.37 3.33
N GLU A 63 2.58 -3.69 4.13
CA GLU A 63 1.18 -3.99 4.41
C GLU A 63 0.28 -3.88 3.16
N VAL A 64 0.63 -3.01 2.21
CA VAL A 64 -0.08 -2.89 0.93
C VAL A 64 0.14 -4.16 0.10
N TRP A 65 1.40 -4.56 -0.04
CA TRP A 65 1.78 -5.72 -0.85
C TRP A 65 1.27 -7.03 -0.28
N THR A 66 1.19 -7.13 1.05
CA THR A 66 0.57 -8.28 1.74
C THR A 66 -0.91 -8.42 1.38
N ARG A 67 -1.63 -7.31 1.22
CA ARG A 67 -3.06 -7.34 0.82
C ARG A 67 -3.24 -7.64 -0.65
N ILE A 68 -2.36 -7.16 -1.51
CA ILE A 68 -2.35 -7.53 -2.94
C ILE A 68 -2.04 -9.02 -3.10
N GLU A 69 -1.05 -9.56 -2.36
CA GLU A 69 -0.80 -11.00 -2.30
C GLU A 69 -2.08 -11.76 -1.92
N ARG A 70 -2.72 -11.37 -0.83
CA ARG A 70 -3.94 -11.99 -0.33
C ARG A 70 -5.04 -11.99 -1.41
N PHE A 71 -5.25 -10.86 -2.07
CA PHE A 71 -6.21 -10.72 -3.16
C PHE A 71 -5.91 -11.69 -4.30
N CYS A 72 -4.66 -11.76 -4.78
CA CYS A 72 -4.26 -12.70 -5.84
C CYS A 72 -4.49 -14.16 -5.44
N ARG A 73 -4.16 -14.54 -4.20
CA ARG A 73 -4.39 -15.91 -3.70
C ARG A 73 -5.86 -16.30 -3.70
N LEU A 74 -6.74 -15.40 -3.25
CA LEU A 74 -8.18 -15.65 -3.23
C LEU A 74 -8.77 -15.85 -4.64
N HIS A 75 -8.12 -15.27 -5.66
CA HIS A 75 -8.53 -15.38 -7.05
C HIS A 75 -7.79 -16.48 -7.83
N GLY A 76 -6.93 -17.26 -7.17
CA GLY A 76 -6.20 -18.37 -7.80
C GLY A 76 -4.97 -17.96 -8.61
N ASP A 77 -4.58 -16.68 -8.60
CA ASP A 77 -3.35 -16.21 -9.26
C ASP A 77 -2.14 -16.39 -8.32
N LEU A 78 -1.63 -17.63 -8.30
CA LEU A 78 -0.52 -18.02 -7.42
C LEU A 78 0.83 -17.44 -7.85
N GLU A 79 1.01 -17.16 -9.14
CA GLU A 79 2.24 -16.55 -9.66
C GLU A 79 2.34 -15.10 -9.18
N ALA A 80 1.29 -14.30 -9.39
CA ALA A 80 1.25 -12.93 -8.89
C ALA A 80 1.33 -12.88 -7.37
N ALA A 81 0.62 -13.77 -6.66
CA ALA A 81 0.73 -13.87 -5.21
C ALA A 81 2.17 -14.12 -4.75
N GLY A 82 2.92 -14.99 -5.43
CA GLY A 82 4.32 -15.26 -5.13
C GLY A 82 5.22 -14.02 -5.28
N LEU A 83 5.00 -13.25 -6.35
CA LEU A 83 5.71 -11.99 -6.61
C LEU A 83 5.45 -10.97 -5.50
N PHE A 84 4.19 -10.71 -5.17
CA PHE A 84 3.82 -9.73 -4.15
C PHE A 84 4.23 -10.15 -2.74
N ALA A 85 4.22 -11.45 -2.44
CA ALA A 85 4.77 -11.97 -1.19
C ALA A 85 6.27 -11.69 -1.05
N SER A 86 7.01 -11.85 -2.15
CA SER A 86 8.45 -11.56 -2.18
C SER A 86 8.74 -10.07 -1.98
N LEU A 87 7.94 -9.21 -2.63
CA LEU A 87 8.03 -7.76 -2.48
C LEU A 87 7.73 -7.33 -1.05
N ALA A 88 6.64 -7.80 -0.45
CA ALA A 88 6.26 -7.50 0.93
C ALA A 88 7.38 -7.85 1.92
N ARG A 89 7.98 -9.05 1.79
CA ARG A 89 9.10 -9.47 2.63
C ARG A 89 10.36 -8.62 2.44
N SER A 90 10.65 -8.23 1.20
CA SER A 90 11.84 -7.42 0.89
C SER A 90 11.76 -6.02 1.48
N LEU A 91 10.55 -5.48 1.62
CA LEU A 91 10.31 -4.14 2.19
C LEU A 91 10.20 -4.15 3.73
N ALA A 92 9.95 -5.31 4.34
CA ALA A 92 9.88 -5.47 5.80
C ALA A 92 11.24 -5.80 6.47
N ALA A 93 12.31 -5.91 5.68
CA ALA A 93 13.65 -6.35 6.09
C ALA A 93 14.60 -5.20 6.44
#